data_AF-A0A3D2M2W1-F1
#
_entry.id   AF-A0A3D2M2W1-F1
#
_cell.length_a   1.000
_cell.length_b   1.000
_cell.length_c   1.000
_cell.angle_alpha   90.00
_cell.angle_beta   90.00
_cell.angle_gamma   90.00
#
_symmetry.space_group_name_H-M   'P 1'
#
loop_
_entity.id
_entity.type
_entity.pdbx_description
1 polymer ?
#
loop_
_entity_poly.entity_id
_entity_poly.type
_entity_poly.pdbx_seq_one_letter_code
_entity_poly.pdbx_strand_id
1 'polypeptide(L)' 'MSARNILVINCGSSSIKFALVNETQATFPLQGLAERLGSPEAVLHWQLGDTKQSLDIPGADHRAALEQLLPLAQDAAG' A
#
# COMPACT_ATOMS: atom_id res chain seq x y z
N MET A 1 -21.40 9.45 -13.45
CA MET A 1 -19.97 9.67 -13.16
C MET A 1 -19.37 8.33 -12.82
N SER A 2 -18.22 7.98 -13.39
CA SER A 2 -17.45 6.81 -12.95
C SER A 2 -16.93 7.07 -11.54
N ALA A 3 -16.94 6.05 -10.67
CA ALA A 3 -16.43 6.16 -9.31
C ALA A 3 -14.94 6.55 -9.33
N ARG A 4 -14.52 7.45 -8.44
CA ARG A 4 -13.10 7.80 -8.31
C ARG A 4 -12.41 6.83 -7.36
N ASN A 5 -11.19 6.45 -7.73
CA ASN A 5 -10.23 5.81 -6.87
C ASN A 5 -9.27 6.86 -6.32
N ILE A 6 -9.09 6.90 -5.00
CA ILE A 6 -8.24 7.86 -4.29
C ILE A 6 -7.25 7.06 -3.45
N LEU A 7 -5.96 7.12 -3.81
CA LEU A 7 -4.90 6.53 -3.01
C LEU A 7 -4.49 7.51 -1.90
N VAL A 8 -4.72 7.11 -0.65
CA VAL A 8 -4.34 7.86 0.54
C VAL A 8 -3.02 7.29 1.06
N ILE A 9 -2.05 8.17 1.29
CA ILE A 9 -0.72 7.81 1.77
C ILE A 9 -0.38 8.64 3.01
N ASN A 10 0.08 7.98 4.05
CA ASN A 10 0.67 8.59 5.25
C ASN A 10 2.10 8.09 5.40
N CYS A 11 3.07 8.98 5.16
CA CYS A 11 4.49 8.67 5.30
C CYS A 11 5.01 9.11 6.67
N GLY A 12 5.51 8.15 7.45
CA GLY A 12 6.36 8.39 8.61
C GLY A 12 7.85 8.33 8.24
N SER A 13 8.74 8.49 9.23
CA SER A 13 10.20 8.43 8.99
C SER A 13 10.70 7.04 8.57
N SER A 14 10.00 5.98 8.96
CA SER A 14 10.38 4.57 8.67
C SER A 14 9.20 3.73 8.20
N SER A 15 8.11 4.36 7.76
CA SER A 15 6.91 3.65 7.33
C SER A 15 6.09 4.42 6.31
N ILE A 16 5.27 3.68 5.56
CA ILE A 16 4.22 4.20 4.70
C ILE A 16 2.94 3.42 5.01
N LYS A 17 1.93 4.09 5.56
CA LYS A 17 0.57 3.56 5.65
C LYS A 17 -0.21 4.00 4.42
N PHE A 18 -1.02 3.11 3.87
CA PHE A 18 -1.78 3.41 2.66
C PHE A 18 -3.14 2.73 2.63
N ALA A 19 -4.07 3.35 1.90
CA ALA A 19 -5.36 2.77 1.55
C ALA A 19 -5.84 3.33 0.21
N LEU A 20 -6.46 2.47 -0.60
CA LEU A 20 -7.22 2.88 -1.79
C LEU A 20 -8.67 3.05 -1.38
N VAL A 21 -9.23 4.24 -1.63
CA VAL A 21 -10.63 4.56 -1.37
C VAL A 21 -11.36 4.61 -2.71
N ASN A 22 -12.47 3.89 -2.81
CA ASN A 22 -13.39 3.99 -3.93
C ASN A 22 -14.71 4.59 -3.44
N GLU A 23 -15.18 5.65 -4.11
CA GLU A 23 -16.37 6.40 -3.67
C GLU A 23 -17.68 5.58 -3.68
N THR A 24 -17.69 4.43 -4.34
CA THR A 24 -18.87 3.55 -4.46
C THR A 24 -18.77 2.27 -3.62
N GLN A 25 -17.65 2.05 -2.94
CA GLN A 25 -17.43 0.87 -2.10
C GLN A 25 -17.31 1.28 -0.63
N ALA A 26 -17.95 0.51 0.26
CA ALA A 26 -17.89 0.75 1.69
C ALA A 26 -16.55 0.33 2.32
N THR A 27 -15.82 -0.56 1.64
CA THR A 27 -14.53 -1.11 2.08
C THR A 27 -13.39 -0.57 1.22
N PHE A 28 -12.17 -0.63 1.74
CA PHE A 28 -10.97 -0.31 0.97
C PHE A 28 -10.59 -1.49 0.08
N PRO A 29 -10.49 -1.33 -1.26
CA PRO A 29 -10.04 -2.41 -2.14
C PRO A 29 -8.62 -2.87 -1.82
N LEU A 30 -7.79 -1.93 -1.36
CA LEU A 30 -6.41 -2.15 -0.95
C LEU A 30 -6.14 -1.31 0.31
N GLN A 31 -5.47 -1.90 1.30
CA GLN A 31 -4.89 -1.16 2.42
C GLN A 31 -3.64 -1.87 2.93
N GLY A 32 -2.72 -1.13 3.55
CA GLY A 32 -1.49 -1.73 4.03
C GLY A 32 -0.52 -0.80 4.74
N LEU A 33 0.65 -1.37 5.03
CA LEU A 33 1.75 -0.75 5.73
C LEU A 33 3.06 -1.28 5.16
N ALA A 34 3.90 -0.37 4.66
CA ALA A 34 5.34 -0.62 4.57
C ALA A 34 5.97 -0.17 5.88
N GLU A 35 6.75 -1.02 6.55
CA GLU A 35 7.38 -0.70 7.82
C GLU A 35 8.84 -1.13 7.88
N ARG A 36 9.54 -0.57 8.88
CA ARG A 36 10.97 -0.76 9.11
C ARG A 36 11.81 -0.35 7.90
N LEU A 37 11.34 0.64 7.14
CA LEU A 37 12.04 1.17 5.97
C LEU A 37 13.42 1.71 6.36
N GLY A 38 14.39 1.48 5.48
CA GLY A 38 15.81 1.77 5.71
C GLY A 38 16.54 0.72 6.56
N SER A 39 15.89 -0.38 6.95
CA SER A 39 16.53 -1.47 7.69
C SER A 39 16.51 -2.80 6.92
N PRO A 40 17.37 -3.78 7.29
CA PRO A 40 17.44 -5.08 6.61
C PRO A 40 16.15 -5.89 6.65
N GLU A 41 15.27 -5.63 7.62
CA GLU A 41 14.00 -6.32 7.77
C GLU A 41 12.80 -5.41 7.40
N ALA A 42 13.02 -4.49 6.47
CA ALA A 42 11.96 -3.73 5.82
C ALA A 42 10.97 -4.68 5.13
N VAL A 43 9.68 -4.42 5.30
CA VAL A 43 8.60 -5.31 4.84
C VAL A 43 7.38 -4.50 4.40
N LEU A 44 6.71 -4.98 3.34
CA LEU A 44 5.43 -4.45 2.87
C LEU A 44 4.31 -5.45 3.18
N HIS A 45 3.36 -5.02 3.99
CA HIS A 45 2.13 -5.75 4.29
C HIS A 45 0.95 -5.08 3.60
N TRP A 46 0.06 -5.88 3.00
CA TRP A 46 -1.17 -5.35 2.43
C TRP A 46 -2.32 -6.36 2.49
N GLN A 47 -3.53 -5.82 2.32
CA GLN A 47 -4.76 -6.56 2.28
C GLN A 47 -5.53 -6.17 1.00
N LEU A 48 -5.87 -7.18 0.19
CA LEU A 48 -6.77 -7.07 -0.96
C LEU A 48 -8.07 -7.78 -0.62
N GLY A 49 -9.15 -7.01 -0.40
CA GLY A 49 -10.40 -7.56 0.14
C GLY A 49 -10.16 -8.23 1.50
N ASP A 50 -10.34 -9.55 1.60
CA ASP A 50 -10.08 -10.34 2.81
C ASP A 50 -8.70 -11.03 2.84
N THR A 51 -7.94 -10.95 1.74
CA THR A 51 -6.65 -11.66 1.61
C THR A 51 -5.51 -10.76 2.09
N LYS A 52 -4.76 -11.23 3.07
CA LYS A 52 -3.54 -10.56 3.56
C LYS A 52 -2.30 -11.16 2.90
N GLN A 53 -1.37 -10.28 2.55
CA GLN A 53 -0.11 -10.63 1.91
C GLN A 53 1.03 -9.81 2.51
N SER A 54 2.25 -10.34 2.36
CA SER A 54 3.48 -9.72 2.82
C SER A 54 4.58 -9.94 1.79
N LEU A 55 5.45 -8.95 1.65
CA LEU A 55 6.64 -9.00 0.80
C LEU A 55 7.82 -8.39 1.57
N ASP A 56 8.87 -9.19 1.77
CA ASP A 56 10.12 -8.70 2.33
C ASP A 56 10.82 -7.80 1.30
N ILE A 57 11.21 -6.60 1.73
CA ILE A 57 11.84 -5.56 0.89
C ILE A 57 13.12 -5.05 1.58
N PRO A 58 14.11 -5.91 1.85
CA PRO A 58 15.23 -5.61 2.73
C PRO A 58 15.99 -4.36 2.29
N GLY A 59 16.18 -3.42 3.21
CA GLY A 59 16.88 -2.15 2.96
C GLY A 59 16.08 -1.13 2.13
N ALA A 60 14.82 -1.41 1.76
CA ALA A 60 14.02 -0.49 0.99
C ALA A 60 13.78 0.82 1.73
N ASP A 61 13.91 1.92 1.00
CA ASP A 61 13.46 3.25 1.42
C ASP A 61 12.02 3.51 0.96
N HIS A 62 11.51 4.73 1.20
CA HIS A 62 10.16 5.10 0.81
C HIS A 62 9.91 4.98 -0.69
N ARG A 63 10.92 5.31 -1.51
CA ARG A 63 10.80 5.23 -2.96
C ARG A 63 10.66 3.78 -3.40
N ALA A 64 11.54 2.91 -2.93
CA ALA A 64 11.49 1.49 -3.24
C ALA A 64 10.19 0.84 -2.74
N ALA A 65 9.70 1.24 -1.56
CA ALA A 65 8.40 0.79 -1.06
C ALA A 65 7.24 1.25 -1.95
N LEU A 66 7.26 2.50 -2.44
CA LEU A 66 6.25 3.00 -3.38
C LEU A 66 6.31 2.29 -4.73
N GLU A 67 7.51 1.95 -5.23
CA GLU A 67 7.68 1.19 -6.47
C GLU A 67 7.02 -0.21 -6.40
N GLN A 68 6.97 -0.83 -5.21
CA GLN A 68 6.23 -2.08 -4.98
C GLN A 68 4.73 -1.86 -4.76
N LEU A 69 4.35 -0.77 -4.08
CA LEU A 69 2.97 -0.46 -3.71
C LEU A 69 2.11 0.03 -4.89
N LEU A 70 2.66 0.86 -5.78
CA LEU A 70 1.90 1.50 -6.85
C LEU A 70 1.29 0.50 -7.85
N PRO A 71 1.99 -0.57 -8.27
CA PRO A 71 1.37 -1.63 -9.07
C PRO A 71 0.18 -2.30 -8.38
N LEU A 72 0.28 -2.58 -7.08
CA LEU A 72 -0.83 -3.16 -6.29
C LEU A 72 -2.04 -2.22 -6.27
N ALA A 73 -1.81 -0.92 -6.13
CA ALA A 73 -2.87 0.09 -6.15
C ALA A 73 -3.51 0.23 -7.54
N GLN A 74 -2.71 0.09 -8.60
CA GLN A 74 -3.21 0.08 -9.97
C GLN A 74 -4.08 -1.15 -10.24
N ASP A 75 -3.64 -2.35 -9.87
CA ASP A 75 -4.41 -3.57 -10.03
C ASP A 75 -5.71 -3.54 -9.22
N ALA A 76 -5.68 -3.00 -8.00
CA ALA A 76 -6.86 -2.88 -7.13
C ALA A 76 -7.85 -1.80 -7.60
N ALA A 77 -7.42 -0.85 -8.43
CA ALA A 77 -8.27 0.21 -8.95
C ALA A 77 -9.19 -0.26 -10.10
N GLY A 78 -8.87 -1.39 -10.74
CA GLY A 78 -9.50 -1.87 -11.97
C GLY A 78 -9.07 -1.07 -13.20
#